data_AF-A0A1N6DPL9-F1
#
_entry.id   AF-A0A1N6DPL9-F1
#
_cell.length_a   1.000
_cell.length_b   1.000
_cell.length_c   1.000
_cell.angle_alpha   90.00
_cell.angle_beta   90.00
_cell.angle_gamma   90.00
#
_symmetry.space_group_name_H-M   'P 1'
#
loop_
_entity.id
_entity.type
_entity.pdbx_description
1 polymer ?
#
loop_
_entity_poly.entity_id
_entity_poly.type
_entity_poly.pdbx_seq_one_letter_code
_entity_poly.pdbx_strand_id
1 'polypeptide(L)'
;MPRSFSTSLERSPTRLLTTEINDRGTGRPTHGWLQRLLTVKGEKIMIGFFLATAMTGLAGVNLNGIRPAQGNDNDEVAGAGIIVRSEVLHLWLPETFRELAYSPAQTVRDHQELRQFLEQRHLETLRYSVTTRGHQVDGGYSDIRYTRQPYEDAHQFQEFLDILAGVGGIPDHDLAAAFPGASVHFIAEALGDVGRPDRSPQGERVSSVP
;
A
#
# COMPACT_ATOMS: atom_id res chain seq x y z
N MET A 1 5.70 -51.89 27.21
CA MET A 1 4.61 -51.42 28.10
C MET A 1 3.82 -50.33 27.39
N PRO A 2 2.59 -50.58 26.91
CA PRO A 2 1.80 -49.56 26.24
C PRO A 2 0.87 -48.86 27.25
N ARG A 3 0.84 -47.52 27.22
CA ARG A 3 -0.15 -46.72 27.94
C ARG A 3 -1.24 -46.28 26.96
N SER A 4 -2.42 -46.87 27.11
CA SER A 4 -3.65 -46.47 26.46
C SER A 4 -4.15 -45.17 27.09
N PHE A 5 -4.40 -44.14 26.27
CA PHE A 5 -5.17 -42.97 26.68
C PHE A 5 -6.54 -43.03 26.02
N SER A 6 -7.56 -43.31 26.85
CA SER A 6 -8.96 -43.11 26.53
C SER A 6 -9.33 -41.69 26.92
N THR A 7 -9.78 -40.87 25.97
CA THR A 7 -10.44 -39.59 26.28
C THR A 7 -11.85 -39.60 25.72
N SER A 8 -12.79 -39.57 26.66
CA SER A 8 -14.24 -39.53 26.48
C SER A 8 -14.69 -38.41 25.56
N LEU A 9 -15.54 -38.79 24.61
CA LEU A 9 -16.31 -37.90 23.76
C LEU A 9 -17.63 -37.59 24.49
N GLU A 10 -17.67 -36.50 25.26
CA GLU A 10 -18.90 -36.06 25.93
C GLU A 10 -19.71 -35.15 24.99
N ARG A 11 -20.84 -35.69 24.54
CA ARG A 11 -21.91 -34.99 23.82
C ARG A 11 -22.63 -34.03 24.76
N SER A 12 -23.12 -32.90 24.24
CA SER A 12 -24.49 -32.35 24.39
C SER A 12 -24.53 -30.83 24.07
N PRO A 13 -25.70 -30.18 23.93
CA PRO A 13 -26.74 -30.47 22.96
C PRO A 13 -27.20 -29.21 22.20
N THR A 14 -27.85 -29.46 21.07
CA THR A 14 -28.68 -28.55 20.27
C THR A 14 -29.60 -27.67 21.12
N ARG A 15 -29.49 -26.34 20.98
CA ARG A 15 -30.56 -25.40 21.38
C ARG A 15 -31.16 -24.76 20.13
N LEU A 16 -32.32 -25.28 19.74
CA LEU A 16 -33.30 -24.62 18.90
C LEU A 16 -34.05 -23.61 19.78
N LEU A 17 -34.00 -22.33 19.44
CA LEU A 17 -34.89 -21.30 19.99
C LEU A 17 -35.60 -20.62 18.82
N THR A 18 -36.71 -21.24 18.43
CA THR A 18 -37.83 -20.59 17.75
C THR A 18 -38.51 -19.71 18.79
N THR A 19 -38.53 -18.39 18.56
CA THR A 19 -39.49 -17.50 19.24
C THR A 19 -40.22 -16.72 18.16
N GLU A 20 -41.51 -16.96 18.14
CA GLU A 20 -42.50 -16.51 17.18
C GLU A 20 -43.28 -15.34 17.81
N ILE A 21 -43.91 -14.53 16.94
CA ILE A 21 -45.12 -13.72 17.17
C ILE A 21 -44.95 -12.28 17.74
N ASN A 22 -44.95 -11.33 16.79
CA ASN A 22 -46.01 -10.33 16.52
C ASN A 22 -46.45 -9.37 17.66
N ASP A 23 -46.40 -8.05 17.43
CA ASP A 23 -47.61 -7.26 17.11
C ASP A 23 -47.29 -5.82 16.66
N ARG A 24 -48.29 -5.28 15.96
CA ARG A 24 -48.47 -4.03 15.23
C ARG A 24 -48.06 -2.75 15.95
N GLY A 25 -47.34 -1.91 15.21
CA GLY A 25 -47.21 -0.47 15.46
C GLY A 25 -47.39 0.29 14.14
N THR A 26 -48.51 0.98 14.04
CA THR A 26 -49.01 1.76 12.91
C THR A 26 -48.13 2.98 12.55
N GLY A 27 -47.86 3.16 11.25
CA GLY A 27 -47.95 4.46 10.60
C GLY A 27 -46.67 5.30 10.47
N ARG A 28 -46.15 5.39 9.25
CA ARG A 28 -45.98 6.64 8.48
C ARG A 28 -45.43 6.37 7.07
N PRO A 29 -46.08 6.86 6.00
CA PRO A 29 -45.60 6.70 4.64
C PRO A 29 -44.75 7.91 4.24
N THR A 30 -43.43 7.78 4.25
CA THR A 30 -42.55 8.80 3.66
C THR A 30 -41.31 8.11 3.09
N HIS A 31 -41.32 7.79 1.80
CA HIS A 31 -40.17 7.84 0.88
C HIS A 31 -40.53 7.32 -0.53
N GLY A 32 -41.76 7.59 -1.00
CA GLY A 32 -42.19 7.30 -2.37
C GLY A 32 -41.82 8.36 -3.41
N TRP A 33 -41.08 9.42 -3.04
CA TRP A 33 -40.72 10.49 -3.99
C TRP A 33 -39.48 10.16 -4.82
N LEU A 34 -38.47 9.49 -4.23
CA LEU A 34 -37.16 9.35 -4.88
C LEU A 34 -37.15 8.45 -6.12
N GLN A 35 -38.18 7.62 -6.32
CA GLN A 35 -38.27 6.74 -7.49
C GLN A 35 -38.88 7.40 -8.74
N ARG A 36 -39.32 8.66 -8.68
CA ARG A 36 -39.91 9.36 -9.85
C ARG A 36 -38.95 10.25 -10.64
N LEU A 37 -37.67 10.33 -10.27
CA LEU A 37 -36.67 11.16 -10.97
C LEU A 37 -35.70 10.39 -11.88
N LEU A 38 -35.77 9.05 -11.95
CA LEU A 38 -34.84 8.23 -12.74
C LEU A 38 -35.43 7.61 -14.01
N THR A 39 -36.61 8.04 -14.44
CA THR A 39 -37.22 7.58 -15.71
C THR A 39 -37.25 8.70 -16.75
N VAL A 40 -36.08 9.27 -17.06
CA VAL A 40 -35.92 10.11 -18.25
C VAL A 40 -34.98 9.42 -19.22
N LYS A 41 -35.52 9.04 -20.37
CA LYS A 41 -34.83 8.62 -21.59
C LYS A 41 -33.51 9.39 -21.77
N GLY A 42 -32.38 8.68 -21.68
CA GLY A 42 -31.04 9.29 -21.77
C GLY A 42 -29.93 8.29 -22.06
N GLU A 43 -30.21 7.26 -22.86
CA GLU A 43 -29.31 6.14 -23.20
C GLU A 43 -28.06 6.53 -24.02
N LYS A 44 -27.76 7.83 -24.19
CA LYS A 44 -26.62 8.30 -24.98
C LYS A 44 -25.67 9.28 -24.27
N ILE A 45 -25.93 9.67 -23.03
CA ILE A 45 -25.08 10.65 -22.32
C ILE A 45 -23.99 9.98 -21.45
N MET A 46 -24.16 8.71 -21.04
CA MET A 46 -23.18 8.04 -20.16
C MET A 46 -21.84 7.68 -20.81
N ILE A 47 -21.76 7.54 -22.14
CA ILE A 47 -20.50 7.20 -22.83
C ILE A 47 -19.53 8.40 -22.85
N GLY A 48 -20.04 9.63 -22.94
CA GLY A 48 -19.19 10.84 -22.97
C GLY A 48 -18.48 11.12 -21.63
N PHE A 49 -19.14 10.86 -20.51
CA PHE A 49 -18.57 11.11 -19.18
C PHE A 49 -17.48 10.08 -18.81
N PHE A 50 -17.61 8.82 -19.25
CA PHE A 50 -16.59 7.80 -19.02
C PHE A 50 -15.28 8.11 -19.77
N LEU A 51 -15.36 8.65 -21.01
CA LEU A 51 -14.17 9.06 -21.76
C LEU A 51 -13.47 10.29 -21.19
N ALA A 52 -14.23 11.28 -20.69
CA ALA A 52 -13.64 12.47 -20.04
C ALA A 52 -12.97 12.13 -18.70
N THR A 53 -13.53 11.16 -17.95
CA THR A 53 -12.96 10.70 -16.67
C THR A 53 -11.67 9.90 -16.89
N ALA A 54 -11.60 9.08 -17.95
CA ALA A 54 -10.37 8.37 -18.33
C ALA A 54 -9.21 9.31 -18.69
N MET A 55 -9.49 10.47 -19.30
CA MET A 55 -8.47 11.48 -19.63
C MET A 55 -8.04 12.32 -18.41
N THR A 56 -8.92 12.50 -17.43
CA THR A 56 -8.60 13.31 -16.23
C THR A 56 -7.80 12.51 -15.18
N GLY A 57 -7.90 11.17 -15.20
CA GLY A 57 -7.15 10.29 -14.30
C GLY A 57 -5.62 10.29 -14.49
N LEU A 58 -5.11 10.77 -15.63
CA LEU A 58 -3.67 10.86 -15.90
C LEU A 58 -3.04 12.21 -15.48
N ALA A 59 -3.84 13.25 -15.23
CA ALA A 59 -3.35 14.56 -14.81
C ALA A 59 -3.06 14.64 -13.29
N GLY A 60 -3.49 13.63 -12.51
CA GLY A 60 -3.32 13.57 -11.06
C GLY A 60 -2.04 12.89 -10.59
N VAL A 61 -1.12 12.50 -11.50
CA VAL A 61 0.24 12.10 -11.11
C VAL A 61 1.00 13.38 -10.78
N ASN A 62 0.83 13.84 -9.54
CA ASN A 62 1.50 14.99 -9.00
C ASN A 62 3.00 14.66 -8.89
N LEU A 63 3.75 14.87 -9.97
CA LEU A 63 5.21 14.72 -10.10
C LEU A 63 5.98 15.79 -9.29
N ASN A 64 5.43 16.23 -8.14
CA ASN A 64 6.08 17.17 -7.22
C ASN A 64 7.15 16.48 -6.35
N GLY A 65 7.98 15.65 -6.99
CA GLY A 65 9.13 14.98 -6.41
C GLY A 65 10.36 14.93 -7.32
N ILE A 66 10.35 15.62 -8.48
CA ILE A 66 11.56 15.81 -9.27
C ILE A 66 12.43 16.84 -8.54
N ARG A 67 13.28 16.37 -7.64
CA ARG A 67 14.52 17.09 -7.31
C ARG A 67 15.69 16.31 -7.92
N PRO A 68 16.48 16.94 -8.79
CA PRO A 68 17.37 16.27 -9.72
C PRO A 68 18.62 15.74 -9.02
N ALA A 69 19.03 14.51 -9.38
CA ALA A 69 20.42 14.12 -9.21
C ALA A 69 21.23 14.74 -10.34
N GLN A 70 21.90 15.83 -9.97
CA GLN A 70 22.96 16.51 -10.67
C GLN A 70 24.09 15.53 -11.03
N GLY A 71 24.48 15.49 -12.31
CA GLY A 71 25.79 15.00 -12.72
C GLY A 71 25.82 13.78 -13.65
N ASN A 72 25.34 13.92 -14.89
CA ASN A 72 26.12 13.47 -16.05
C ASN A 72 25.64 14.26 -17.27
N ASP A 73 26.34 15.35 -17.60
CA ASP A 73 26.22 16.01 -18.89
C ASP A 73 26.79 15.05 -19.94
N ASN A 74 25.93 14.24 -20.55
CA ASN A 74 26.05 13.82 -21.94
C ASN A 74 24.75 13.14 -22.35
N ASP A 75 24.23 13.62 -23.47
CA ASP A 75 23.05 13.16 -24.21
C ASP A 75 21.74 13.84 -23.78
N GLU A 76 21.47 14.94 -24.48
CA GLU A 76 20.16 15.47 -24.81
C GLU A 76 19.26 14.34 -25.36
N VAL A 77 18.64 13.54 -24.48
CA VAL A 77 17.72 12.50 -24.90
C VAL A 77 16.29 13.06 -24.87
N ALA A 78 15.78 13.24 -26.09
CA ALA A 78 14.39 13.15 -26.57
C ALA A 78 13.27 13.48 -25.56
N GLY A 79 12.43 14.46 -25.93
CA GLY A 79 11.36 15.02 -25.13
C GLY A 79 10.56 14.00 -24.32
N ALA A 80 10.22 14.37 -23.08
CA ALA A 80 9.44 13.59 -22.14
C ALA A 80 8.20 13.00 -22.82
N GLY A 81 8.32 11.75 -23.30
CA GLY A 81 7.26 11.05 -23.99
C GLY A 81 6.10 10.81 -23.03
N ILE A 82 4.88 10.77 -23.58
CA ILE A 82 3.70 10.41 -22.80
C ILE A 82 3.87 8.95 -22.37
N ILE A 83 3.89 8.73 -21.05
CA ILE A 83 3.92 7.39 -20.46
C ILE A 83 2.55 6.74 -20.69
N VAL A 84 2.52 5.65 -21.44
CA VAL A 84 1.29 4.92 -21.79
C VAL A 84 1.07 3.68 -20.91
N ARG A 85 2.10 3.22 -20.23
CA ARG A 85 2.07 2.06 -19.34
C ARG A 85 3.18 2.16 -18.31
N SER A 86 2.91 1.76 -17.08
CA SER A 86 3.93 1.60 -16.03
C SER A 86 3.93 0.17 -15.52
N GLU A 87 5.11 -0.37 -15.20
CA GLU A 87 5.26 -1.67 -14.55
C GLU A 87 6.29 -1.58 -13.41
N VAL A 88 6.09 -2.39 -12.37
CA VAL A 88 7.08 -2.50 -11.28
C VAL A 88 8.09 -3.58 -11.65
N LEU A 89 9.38 -3.21 -11.69
CA LEU A 89 10.46 -4.14 -12.02
C LEU A 89 11.08 -4.75 -10.77
N HIS A 90 11.32 -3.93 -9.75
CA HIS A 90 12.08 -4.35 -8.57
C HIS A 90 11.49 -3.77 -7.29
N LEU A 91 11.34 -4.62 -6.29
CA LEU A 91 11.05 -4.26 -4.91
C LEU A 91 12.29 -4.55 -4.07
N TRP A 92 12.74 -3.56 -3.31
CA TRP A 92 13.89 -3.66 -2.42
C TRP A 92 13.40 -3.44 -0.99
N LEU A 93 13.37 -4.53 -0.23
CA LEU A 93 12.73 -4.60 1.07
C LEU A 93 13.78 -4.92 2.15
N PRO A 94 13.76 -4.26 3.31
CA PRO A 94 14.46 -4.73 4.50
C PRO A 94 13.97 -6.13 4.91
N GLU A 95 14.85 -6.93 5.55
CA GLU A 95 14.45 -8.25 6.07
C GLU A 95 13.30 -8.18 7.10
N THR A 96 13.13 -7.07 7.82
CA THR A 96 11.98 -6.83 8.71
C THR A 96 10.64 -6.92 8.00
N PHE A 97 10.56 -6.69 6.68
CA PHE A 97 9.31 -6.90 5.94
C PHE A 97 8.84 -8.35 5.99
N ARG A 98 9.76 -9.34 6.05
CA ARG A 98 9.35 -10.74 6.22
C ARG A 98 8.71 -10.96 7.58
N GLU A 99 9.33 -10.43 8.63
CA GLU A 99 8.79 -10.53 9.98
C GLU A 99 7.41 -9.86 10.08
N LEU A 100 7.26 -8.69 9.46
CA LEU A 100 6.00 -7.97 9.40
C LEU A 100 4.93 -8.72 8.60
N ALA A 101 5.31 -9.36 7.50
CA ALA A 101 4.40 -10.13 6.66
C ALA A 101 3.77 -11.32 7.41
N TYR A 102 4.47 -11.91 8.39
CA TYR A 102 3.92 -12.99 9.22
C TYR A 102 3.31 -12.50 10.54
N SER A 103 3.22 -11.18 10.75
CA SER A 103 2.74 -10.58 11.98
C SER A 103 1.29 -10.07 11.85
N PRO A 104 0.66 -9.63 12.96
CA PRO A 104 -0.64 -8.96 12.93
C PRO A 104 -0.66 -7.65 12.13
N ALA A 105 0.46 -7.19 11.57
CA ALA A 105 0.51 -6.01 10.68
C ALA A 105 -0.52 -6.10 9.53
N GLN A 106 -0.84 -7.30 9.06
CA GLN A 106 -1.86 -7.50 8.02
C GLN A 106 -3.31 -7.25 8.51
N THR A 107 -3.53 -7.18 9.83
CA THR A 107 -4.84 -6.94 10.43
C THR A 107 -5.13 -5.46 10.70
N VAL A 108 -4.13 -4.61 10.44
CA VAL A 108 -4.23 -3.15 10.55
C VAL A 108 -5.23 -2.63 9.53
N ARG A 109 -6.16 -1.78 9.97
CA ARG A 109 -7.31 -1.35 9.15
C ARG A 109 -7.10 -0.02 8.45
N ASP A 110 -6.25 0.82 9.03
CA ASP A 110 -5.99 2.16 8.50
C ASP A 110 -4.54 2.62 8.72
N HIS A 111 -4.22 3.74 8.07
CA HIS A 111 -2.90 4.37 8.10
C HIS A 111 -2.45 4.78 9.50
N GLN A 112 -3.36 5.21 10.37
CA GLN A 112 -3.02 5.65 11.72
C GLN A 112 -2.69 4.46 12.62
N GLU A 113 -3.47 3.38 12.52
CA GLU A 113 -3.19 2.11 13.19
C GLU A 113 -1.83 1.55 12.73
N LEU A 114 -1.50 1.63 11.42
CA LEU A 114 -0.20 1.19 10.91
C LEU A 114 0.94 1.97 11.54
N ARG A 115 0.81 3.30 11.57
CA ARG A 115 1.80 4.17 12.17
C ARG A 115 2.05 3.81 13.64
N GLN A 116 0.99 3.69 14.43
CA GLN A 116 1.10 3.32 15.85
C GLN A 116 1.74 1.94 16.02
N PHE A 117 1.40 0.98 15.17
CA PHE A 117 1.97 -0.35 15.18
C PHE A 117 3.48 -0.35 14.91
N LEU A 118 3.94 0.44 13.93
CA LEU A 118 5.36 0.58 13.61
C LEU A 118 6.12 1.34 14.70
N GLU A 119 5.54 2.40 15.28
CA GLU A 119 6.10 3.16 16.40
C GLU A 119 6.30 2.27 17.64
N GLN A 120 5.32 1.42 17.98
CA GLN A 120 5.42 0.48 19.10
C GLN A 120 6.54 -0.56 18.92
N ARG A 121 6.98 -0.80 17.69
CA ARG A 121 8.06 -1.73 17.35
C ARG A 121 9.38 -1.02 17.06
N HIS A 122 9.46 0.30 17.20
CA HIS A 122 10.63 1.11 16.85
C HIS A 122 11.04 0.98 15.37
N LEU A 123 10.05 0.83 14.48
CA LEU A 123 10.21 0.70 13.03
C LEU A 123 9.75 1.96 12.29
N GLU A 124 9.82 3.12 12.93
CA GLU A 124 9.43 4.41 12.33
C GLU A 124 10.31 4.73 11.10
N THR A 125 11.58 4.35 11.15
CA THR A 125 12.52 4.65 10.06
C THR A 125 12.49 3.62 8.93
N LEU A 126 11.54 2.67 8.97
CA LEU A 126 11.42 1.62 7.97
C LEU A 126 11.17 2.20 6.57
N ARG A 127 12.02 1.81 5.62
CA ARG A 127 11.97 2.28 4.24
C ARG A 127 11.99 1.10 3.29
N TYR A 128 11.36 1.28 2.14
CA TYR A 128 11.46 0.35 1.02
C TYR A 128 11.69 1.12 -0.27
N SER A 129 12.22 0.45 -1.29
CA SER A 129 12.38 1.07 -2.61
C SER A 129 11.70 0.28 -3.70
N VAL A 130 11.08 1.01 -4.63
CA VAL A 130 10.36 0.48 -5.79
C VAL A 130 11.01 1.03 -7.05
N THR A 131 11.35 0.17 -7.99
CA THR A 131 11.80 0.58 -9.33
C THR A 131 10.69 0.31 -10.32
N THR A 132 10.20 1.37 -10.97
CA THR A 132 9.12 1.30 -11.95
C THR A 132 9.64 1.67 -13.34
N ARG A 133 9.21 0.95 -14.37
CA ARG A 133 9.46 1.27 -15.77
C ARG A 133 8.23 1.90 -16.38
N GLY A 134 8.35 3.14 -16.84
CA GLY A 134 7.36 3.79 -17.69
C GLY A 134 7.68 3.55 -19.15
N HIS A 135 6.75 2.97 -19.90
CA HIS A 135 6.82 2.80 -21.36
C HIS A 135 6.19 4.01 -22.04
N GLN A 136 6.88 4.57 -23.02
CA GLN A 136 6.48 5.78 -23.76
C GLN A 136 5.81 5.42 -25.08
N VAL A 137 4.99 6.33 -25.61
CA VAL A 137 4.23 6.14 -26.86
C VAL A 137 5.11 5.92 -28.10
N ASP A 138 6.34 6.43 -28.08
CA ASP A 138 7.34 6.27 -29.14
C ASP A 138 8.11 4.95 -29.08
N GLY A 139 7.76 4.08 -28.11
CA GLY A 139 8.42 2.81 -27.86
C GLY A 139 9.63 2.89 -26.92
N GLY A 140 10.00 4.09 -26.47
CA GLY A 140 11.02 4.27 -25.43
C GLY A 140 10.55 3.80 -24.04
N TYR A 141 11.47 3.76 -23.09
CA TYR A 141 11.14 3.56 -21.69
C TYR A 141 12.07 4.34 -20.76
N SER A 142 11.59 4.61 -19.55
CA SER A 142 12.36 5.24 -18.48
C SER A 142 12.15 4.49 -17.17
N ASP A 143 13.24 4.16 -16.49
CA ASP A 143 13.20 3.51 -15.19
C ASP A 143 13.36 4.56 -14.08
N ILE A 144 12.43 4.56 -13.12
CA ILE A 144 12.44 5.48 -12.00
C ILE A 144 12.44 4.67 -10.71
N ARG A 145 13.37 4.99 -9.81
CA ARG A 145 13.43 4.39 -8.48
C ARG A 145 12.90 5.38 -7.44
N TYR A 146 11.97 4.93 -6.62
CA TYR A 146 11.41 5.65 -5.49
C TYR A 146 11.83 4.94 -4.20
N THR A 147 12.17 5.72 -3.17
CA THR A 147 12.33 5.23 -1.79
C THR A 147 11.22 5.85 -0.95
N ARG A 148 10.47 5.02 -0.22
CA ARG A 148 9.25 5.40 0.48
C ARG A 148 9.28 4.93 1.93
N GLN A 149 8.56 5.64 2.79
CA GLN A 149 8.28 5.26 4.17
C GLN A 149 6.79 4.88 4.25
N PRO A 150 6.43 3.67 4.72
CA PRO A 150 5.06 3.14 4.65
C PRO A 150 3.94 4.04 5.16
N TYR A 151 4.24 4.88 6.15
CA TYR A 151 3.26 5.74 6.82
C TYR A 151 3.48 7.24 6.58
N GLU A 152 4.40 7.63 5.69
CA GLU A 152 4.62 9.07 5.39
C GLU A 152 3.42 9.67 4.62
N ASP A 153 2.76 8.87 3.78
CA ASP A 153 1.58 9.26 3.00
C ASP A 153 0.49 8.18 3.12
N ALA A 154 -0.74 8.60 3.40
CA ALA A 154 -1.89 7.70 3.49
C ALA A 154 -2.16 6.94 2.19
N HIS A 155 -1.79 7.49 1.03
CA HIS A 155 -1.92 6.81 -0.26
C HIS A 155 -0.98 5.60 -0.40
N GLN A 156 0.10 5.55 0.38
CA GLN A 156 1.08 4.44 0.37
C GLN A 156 0.65 3.29 1.29
N PHE A 157 -0.37 3.47 2.13
CA PHE A 157 -0.85 2.47 3.06
C PHE A 157 -1.26 1.17 2.35
N GLN A 158 -2.10 1.28 1.31
CA GLN A 158 -2.56 0.11 0.57
C GLN A 158 -1.41 -0.60 -0.15
N GLU A 159 -0.52 0.17 -0.80
CA GLU A 159 0.67 -0.37 -1.46
C GLU A 159 1.54 -1.17 -0.48
N PHE A 160 1.74 -0.65 0.74
CA PHE A 160 2.49 -1.35 1.77
C PHE A 160 1.81 -2.66 2.20
N LEU A 161 0.49 -2.66 2.40
CA LEU A 161 -0.24 -3.88 2.73
C LEU A 161 -0.16 -4.92 1.60
N ASP A 162 -0.26 -4.49 0.34
CA ASP A 162 -0.14 -5.36 -0.83
C ASP A 162 1.27 -5.99 -0.90
N ILE A 163 2.31 -5.21 -0.60
CA ILE A 163 3.69 -5.70 -0.49
C ILE A 163 3.80 -6.74 0.63
N LEU A 164 3.28 -6.47 1.83
CA LEU A 164 3.33 -7.41 2.95
C LEU A 164 2.59 -8.72 2.64
N ALA A 165 1.40 -8.62 2.04
CA ALA A 165 0.58 -9.77 1.72
C ALA A 165 1.29 -10.70 0.73
N GLY A 166 1.89 -10.14 -0.31
CA GLY A 166 2.64 -10.94 -1.26
C GLY A 166 3.96 -11.49 -0.70
N VAL A 167 4.68 -10.73 0.13
CA VAL A 167 5.91 -11.23 0.80
C VAL A 167 5.59 -12.42 1.71
N GLY A 168 4.42 -12.38 2.38
CA GLY A 168 3.95 -13.48 3.23
C GLY A 168 3.56 -14.74 2.47
N GLY A 169 3.52 -14.71 1.13
CA GLY A 169 3.11 -15.83 0.29
C GLY A 169 1.64 -16.19 0.45
N ILE A 170 0.79 -15.22 0.81
CA ILE A 170 -0.66 -15.45 0.93
C ILE A 170 -1.24 -15.62 -0.47
N PRO A 171 -1.78 -16.82 -0.82
CA PRO A 171 -2.08 -17.19 -2.19
C PRO A 171 -3.22 -16.39 -2.84
N ASP A 172 -4.07 -15.70 -2.06
CA ASP A 172 -5.13 -14.82 -2.59
C ASP A 172 -4.66 -13.38 -2.86
N HIS A 173 -3.47 -13.02 -2.36
CA HIS A 173 -2.80 -11.75 -2.64
C HIS A 173 -1.49 -12.06 -3.33
N ASP A 174 -1.60 -12.67 -4.51
CA ASP A 174 -0.43 -12.95 -5.33
C ASP A 174 0.29 -11.63 -5.58
N LEU A 175 1.54 -11.52 -5.13
CA LEU A 175 2.41 -10.39 -5.46
C LEU A 175 2.50 -10.25 -6.99
N ALA A 176 2.29 -11.35 -7.73
CA ALA A 176 2.15 -11.33 -9.18
C ALA A 176 0.85 -10.67 -9.68
N ALA A 177 -0.22 -10.59 -8.89
CA ALA A 177 -1.42 -9.85 -9.25
C ALA A 177 -1.25 -8.34 -9.02
N ALA A 178 -0.62 -7.94 -7.92
CA ALA A 178 -0.33 -6.53 -7.63
C ALA A 178 0.86 -5.98 -8.46
N PHE A 179 1.88 -6.81 -8.65
CA PHE A 179 3.16 -6.48 -9.29
C PHE A 179 3.65 -7.61 -10.19
N PRO A 180 2.94 -7.92 -11.30
CA PRO A 180 3.28 -9.01 -12.19
C PRO A 180 4.72 -8.92 -12.72
N GLY A 181 5.52 -9.94 -12.43
CA GLY A 181 6.91 -10.05 -12.91
C GLY A 181 7.94 -9.23 -12.13
N ALA A 182 7.54 -8.53 -11.06
CA ALA A 182 8.49 -7.79 -10.23
C ALA A 182 9.43 -8.74 -9.47
N SER A 183 10.73 -8.44 -9.48
CA SER A 183 11.71 -9.15 -8.65
C SER A 183 11.73 -8.55 -7.24
N VAL A 184 11.65 -9.39 -6.21
CA VAL A 184 11.74 -8.98 -4.80
C VAL A 184 13.14 -9.27 -4.27
N HIS A 185 13.80 -8.24 -3.76
CA HIS A 185 15.14 -8.30 -3.18
C HIS A 185 15.06 -7.95 -1.70
N PHE A 186 15.62 -8.80 -0.84
CA PHE A 186 15.75 -8.52 0.58
C PHE A 186 17.15 -7.98 0.88
N ILE A 187 17.22 -6.86 1.61
CA ILE A 187 18.47 -6.20 2.00
C ILE A 187 18.61 -6.30 3.51
N ALA A 188 19.81 -6.65 3.98
CA ALA A 188 20.13 -6.61 5.40
C ALA A 188 20.05 -5.17 5.94
N GLU A 189 19.43 -4.99 7.10
CA GLU A 189 19.14 -3.66 7.68
C GLU A 189 20.38 -2.83 8.00
N ALA A 190 21.53 -3.48 8.16
CA ALA A 190 22.80 -2.84 8.46
C ALA A 190 23.27 -1.82 7.39
N LEU A 191 22.69 -1.83 6.19
CA LEU A 191 23.01 -0.85 5.14
C LEU A 191 22.17 0.44 5.20
N GLY A 192 21.13 0.51 6.02
CA GLY A 192 20.18 1.63 6.06
C GLY A 192 20.68 2.88 6.81
N ASP A 193 21.65 2.73 7.73
CA ASP A 193 22.15 3.83 8.57
C ASP A 193 23.32 4.61 7.93
N VAL A 194 23.66 4.30 6.67
CA VAL A 194 24.80 4.90 5.94
C VAL A 194 24.60 6.41 5.65
N GLY A 195 23.44 6.97 5.99
CA GLY A 195 23.12 8.39 5.81
C GLY A 195 23.08 9.24 7.07
N ARG A 196 23.32 8.70 8.28
CA ARG A 196 23.37 9.54 9.47
C ARG A 196 24.69 10.31 9.43
N PRO A 197 24.69 11.64 9.21
CA PRO A 197 25.93 12.39 9.29
C PRO A 197 26.46 12.15 10.70
N ASP A 198 27.66 11.59 10.77
CA ASP A 198 28.38 11.39 12.01
C ASP A 198 28.35 12.73 12.75
N ARG A 199 27.49 12.83 13.76
CA ARG A 199 27.55 13.91 14.74
C ARG A 199 28.71 13.58 15.66
N SER A 200 29.90 13.53 15.07
CA SER A 200 31.14 13.73 15.78
C SER A 200 30.91 14.96 16.66
N PRO A 201 31.01 14.84 18.01
CA PRO A 201 30.78 15.95 18.91
C PRO A 201 31.70 17.08 18.47
N GLN A 202 31.13 18.14 17.89
CA GLN A 202 31.88 19.35 17.57
C GLN A 202 32.51 19.80 18.88
N GLY A 203 33.84 19.82 18.86
CA GLY A 203 34.69 20.05 20.01
C GLY A 203 34.13 21.14 20.91
N GLU A 204 33.96 20.75 22.16
CA GLU A 204 33.91 21.63 23.32
C GLU A 204 35.10 22.60 23.21
N ARG A 205 34.84 23.81 22.70
CA ARG A 205 35.81 24.91 22.76
C ARG A 205 35.97 25.25 24.23
N VAL A 206 37.01 24.71 24.84
CA VAL A 206 37.53 25.16 26.12
C VAL A 206 37.95 26.62 25.94
N SER A 207 37.09 27.53 26.42
CA SER A 207 37.39 28.95 26.49
C SER A 207 38.27 29.21 27.70
N SER A 208 39.58 29.03 27.54
CA SER A 208 40.57 29.59 28.45
C SER A 208 40.80 31.06 28.10
N VAL A 209 40.28 31.97 28.93
CA VAL A 209 40.61 33.40 28.92
C VAL A 209 41.47 33.68 30.16
N PRO A 210 42.56 34.46 30.02
CA PRO A 210 43.58 34.68 31.06
C PRO A 210 43.10 35.42 32.31
#